data_AF-A0A2G9P6H3-F1
#
_entry.id   AF-A0A2G9P6H3-F1
#
_cell.length_a   1.000
_cell.length_b   1.000
_cell.length_c   1.000
_cell.angle_alpha   90.00
_cell.angle_beta   90.00
_cell.angle_gamma   90.00
#
_symmetry.space_group_name_H-M   'P 1'
#
loop_
_entity.id
_entity.type
_entity.pdbx_description
1 polymer ?
#
loop_
_entity_poly.entity_id
_entity_poly.type
_entity_poly.pdbx_seq_one_letter_code
_entity_poly.pdbx_strand_id
1 'polypeptide(L)'
;MSNKKAIGKRAKQRDTMKRRERTTVNKMLSDLEEGQTVQININSRIHEGIPFRRFQGKTGKVSGKRGRSYVVDLRDGNKAKQLVVHPAHLKELKMVTGEAK
;
A
#
# COMPACT_ATOMS: atom_id res chain seq x y z
N MET A 1 -20.51 -18.65 24.57
CA MET A 1 -19.87 -17.64 23.69
C MET A 1 -18.78 -18.30 22.81
N SER A 2 -19.15 -19.19 21.88
CA SER A 2 -18.18 -20.15 21.27
C SER A 2 -17.92 -19.97 19.75
N ASN A 3 -18.57 -19.03 19.06
CA ASN A 3 -18.44 -18.88 17.60
C ASN A 3 -17.86 -17.54 17.15
N LYS A 4 -16.89 -16.98 17.89
CA LYS A 4 -16.21 -15.75 17.45
C LYS A 4 -15.10 -16.10 16.47
N LYS A 5 -15.31 -15.80 15.18
CA LYS A 5 -14.34 -16.09 14.11
C LYS A 5 -13.00 -15.39 14.38
N ALA A 6 -11.89 -16.09 14.17
CA ALA A 6 -10.55 -15.58 14.45
C ALA A 6 -10.22 -14.28 13.68
N ILE A 7 -9.66 -13.30 14.39
CA ILE A 7 -9.23 -12.01 13.84
C ILE A 7 -7.73 -12.09 13.50
N GLY A 8 -7.41 -12.70 12.36
CA GLY A 8 -6.03 -12.80 11.86
C GLY A 8 -5.59 -11.60 11.04
N LYS A 9 -4.27 -11.39 10.91
CA LYS A 9 -3.69 -10.34 10.05
C LYS A 9 -4.16 -10.43 8.59
N ARG A 10 -4.35 -11.66 8.10
CA ARG A 10 -4.79 -11.99 6.73
C ARG A 10 -6.20 -12.56 6.57
N ALA A 11 -7.03 -12.50 7.62
CA ALA A 11 -8.40 -13.03 7.50
C ALA A 11 -9.22 -12.24 6.46
N LYS A 12 -10.24 -12.85 5.84
CA LYS A 12 -11.12 -12.20 4.85
C LYS A 12 -10.42 -11.46 3.69
N GLN A 13 -9.23 -11.92 3.26
CA GLN A 13 -8.49 -11.34 2.12
C GLN A 13 -8.47 -12.25 0.87
N ARG A 14 -9.33 -13.27 0.80
CA ARG A 14 -9.35 -14.25 -0.29
C ARG A 14 -9.45 -13.56 -1.66
N ASP A 15 -10.37 -12.61 -1.81
CA ASP A 15 -10.59 -11.92 -3.09
C ASP A 15 -9.58 -10.80 -3.32
N THR A 16 -9.18 -10.08 -2.27
CA THR A 16 -8.20 -8.97 -2.40
C THR A 16 -6.78 -9.45 -2.73
N MET A 17 -6.39 -10.64 -2.29
CA MET A 17 -5.08 -11.24 -2.63
C MET A 17 -5.13 -12.11 -3.89
N LYS A 18 -6.27 -12.19 -4.57
CA LYS A 18 -6.42 -12.96 -5.80
C LYS A 18 -5.82 -12.20 -6.97
N ARG A 19 -4.57 -12.48 -7.31
CA ARG A 19 -3.89 -11.88 -8.47
C ARG A 19 -3.21 -12.96 -9.31
N ARG A 20 -3.46 -12.95 -10.63
CA ARG A 20 -2.86 -13.90 -11.58
C ARG A 20 -1.58 -13.35 -12.24
N GLU A 21 -1.51 -12.04 -12.45
CA GLU A 21 -0.41 -11.36 -13.12
C GLU A 21 0.95 -11.56 -12.44
N ARG A 22 2.02 -11.62 -13.24
CA ARG A 22 3.41 -11.61 -12.75
C ARG A 22 3.78 -10.21 -12.25
N THR A 23 4.63 -10.16 -11.21
CA THR A 23 5.20 -8.89 -10.75
C THR A 23 6.42 -8.60 -11.60
N THR A 24 6.45 -7.42 -12.21
CA THR A 24 7.61 -6.95 -12.98
C THR A 24 8.69 -6.44 -12.05
N VAL A 25 9.96 -6.59 -12.46
CA VAL A 25 11.13 -6.11 -11.69
C VAL A 25 11.04 -4.59 -11.47
N ASN A 26 10.57 -3.84 -12.46
CA ASN A 26 10.39 -2.39 -12.37
C ASN A 26 9.51 -1.96 -11.19
N LYS A 27 8.48 -2.75 -10.82
CA LYS A 27 7.62 -2.47 -9.66
C LYS A 27 8.33 -2.71 -8.32
N MET A 28 9.32 -3.58 -8.29
CA MET A 28 10.11 -3.85 -7.07
C MET A 28 11.20 -2.81 -6.87
N LEU A 29 11.72 -2.25 -7.96
CA LEU A 29 12.78 -1.25 -7.98
C LEU A 29 12.28 0.17 -8.24
N SER A 30 10.97 0.41 -8.10
CA SER A 30 10.42 1.75 -8.33
C SER A 30 11.00 2.74 -7.31
N ASP A 31 11.64 3.79 -7.81
CA ASP A 31 12.10 4.91 -7.01
C ASP A 31 10.93 5.87 -6.79
N LEU A 32 10.61 6.11 -5.52
CA LEU A 32 9.57 7.01 -5.09
C LEU A 32 10.24 8.14 -4.33
N GLU A 33 9.97 9.37 -4.74
CA GLU A 33 10.51 10.55 -4.06
C GLU A 33 9.65 10.96 -2.88
N GLU A 34 10.28 11.66 -1.94
CA GLU A 34 9.60 12.25 -0.81
C GLU A 34 8.56 13.26 -1.29
N GLY A 35 7.35 13.12 -0.76
CA GLY A 35 6.23 13.97 -1.08
C GLY A 35 5.37 13.51 -2.25
N GLN A 36 5.75 12.44 -2.96
CA GLN A 36 4.88 11.83 -3.97
C GLN A 36 3.63 11.21 -3.34
N THR A 37 2.54 11.28 -4.09
CA THR A 37 1.27 10.68 -3.68
C THR A 37 1.16 9.26 -4.21
N VAL A 38 0.95 8.32 -3.31
CA VAL A 38 0.92 6.89 -3.61
C VAL A 38 -0.35 6.24 -3.10
N GLN A 39 -0.87 5.30 -3.87
CA GLN A 39 -1.93 4.41 -3.47
C GLN A 39 -1.35 3.08 -2.97
N ILE A 40 -1.87 2.60 -1.84
CA ILE A 40 -1.54 1.29 -1.30
C ILE A 40 -2.37 0.24 -2.03
N ASN A 41 -1.70 -0.60 -2.81
CA ASN A 41 -2.31 -1.74 -3.49
C ASN A 41 -1.49 -3.02 -3.26
N ILE A 42 -2.00 -3.90 -2.40
CA ILE A 42 -1.33 -5.14 -2.02
C ILE A 42 -1.11 -6.02 -3.25
N ASN A 43 0.14 -6.45 -3.39
CA ASN A 43 0.57 -7.41 -4.39
C ASN A 43 0.81 -8.76 -3.71
N SER A 44 -0.04 -9.76 -3.97
CA SER A 44 0.00 -11.03 -3.24
C SER A 44 1.22 -11.90 -3.52
N ARG A 45 1.97 -11.66 -4.61
CA ARG A 45 3.20 -12.43 -4.93
C ARG A 45 4.39 -12.07 -4.05
N ILE A 46 4.41 -10.86 -3.49
CA ILE A 46 5.48 -10.43 -2.59
C ILE A 46 4.91 -10.39 -1.19
N HIS A 47 5.54 -11.12 -0.28
CA HIS A 47 5.09 -11.20 1.11
C HIS A 47 5.81 -10.22 2.04
N GLU A 48 6.93 -9.67 1.58
CA GLU A 48 7.74 -8.68 2.28
C GLU A 48 7.03 -7.32 2.33
N GLY A 49 7.01 -6.68 3.50
CA GLY A 49 6.44 -5.34 3.66
C GLY A 49 4.94 -5.23 3.36
N ILE A 50 4.18 -6.33 3.45
CA ILE A 50 2.72 -6.31 3.24
C ILE A 50 2.05 -5.41 4.29
N PRO A 51 1.26 -4.40 3.86
CA PRO A 51 0.47 -3.58 4.77
C PRO A 51 -0.76 -4.35 5.29
N PHE A 52 -1.28 -3.92 6.44
CA PHE A 52 -2.50 -4.50 7.00
C PHE A 52 -3.72 -4.22 6.11
N ARG A 53 -4.68 -5.15 6.05
CA ARG A 53 -5.82 -5.09 5.11
C ARG A 53 -6.63 -3.78 5.14
N ARG A 54 -6.64 -3.10 6.29
CA ARG A 54 -7.38 -1.85 6.51
C ARG A 54 -6.88 -0.71 5.62
N PHE A 55 -5.63 -0.81 5.16
CA PHE A 55 -4.97 0.22 4.37
C PHE A 55 -5.02 -0.06 2.87
N GLN A 56 -5.61 -1.20 2.45
CA GLN A 56 -5.81 -1.49 1.04
C GLN A 56 -6.67 -0.40 0.38
N GLY A 57 -6.21 0.11 -0.75
CA GLY A 57 -6.91 1.13 -1.54
C GLY A 57 -6.77 2.55 -1.01
N LYS A 58 -6.10 2.76 0.13
CA LYS A 58 -5.86 4.10 0.67
C LYS A 58 -4.73 4.81 -0.05
N THR A 59 -4.85 6.12 -0.09
CA THR A 59 -3.83 7.01 -0.62
C THR A 59 -3.09 7.68 0.54
N GLY A 60 -1.79 7.87 0.36
CA GLY A 60 -0.91 8.54 1.30
C GLY A 60 0.21 9.28 0.59
N LYS A 61 1.03 9.97 1.38
CA LYS A 61 2.20 10.71 0.91
C LYS A 61 3.46 9.99 1.38
N VAL A 62 4.44 9.84 0.50
CA VAL A 62 5.75 9.27 0.87
C VAL A 62 6.48 10.28 1.76
N SER A 63 6.88 9.88 2.96
CA SER A 63 7.63 10.72 3.90
C SER A 63 9.11 10.41 3.96
N GLY A 64 9.55 9.26 3.42
CA GLY A 64 10.96 8.90 3.36
C GLY A 64 11.19 7.45 2.95
N LYS A 65 12.45 7.07 2.85
CA LYS A 65 12.89 5.70 2.56
C LYS A 65 13.50 5.06 3.81
N ARG A 66 13.13 3.81 4.10
CA ARG A 66 13.69 2.99 5.18
C ARG A 66 14.20 1.67 4.60
N GLY A 67 15.49 1.64 4.26
CA GLY A 67 16.13 0.50 3.58
C GLY A 67 15.49 0.25 2.22
N ARG A 68 14.91 -0.94 2.03
CA ARG A 68 14.22 -1.34 0.79
C ARG A 68 12.74 -0.94 0.74
N SER A 69 12.20 -0.39 1.83
CA SER A 69 10.80 0.00 1.95
C SER A 69 10.66 1.52 2.05
N TYR A 70 9.45 2.03 1.82
CA TYR A 70 9.12 3.44 1.97
C TYR A 70 8.23 3.66 3.19
N VAL A 71 8.39 4.83 3.81
CA VAL A 71 7.49 5.33 4.86
C VAL A 71 6.40 6.13 4.17
N VAL A 72 5.15 5.77 4.44
CA VAL A 72 3.96 6.41 3.88
C VAL A 72 3.11 6.96 5.00
N ASP A 73 2.89 8.26 4.96
CA ASP A 73 1.98 8.97 5.85
C ASP A 73 0.57 8.89 5.28
N LEU A 74 -0.37 8.43 6.11
CA LEU A 74 -1.76 8.25 5.73
C LEU A 74 -2.72 8.63 6.86
N ARG A 75 -3.92 9.06 6.49
CA ARG A 75 -5.00 9.36 7.42
C ARG A 75 -6.01 8.23 7.42
N ASP A 76 -6.30 7.69 8.60
CA ASP A 76 -7.35 6.70 8.82
C ASP A 76 -8.47 7.36 9.62
N GLY A 77 -9.43 7.94 8.91
CA GLY A 77 -10.37 8.90 9.48
C GLY A 77 -9.61 10.10 10.02
N ASN A 78 -9.78 10.41 11.30
CA ASN A 78 -9.12 11.56 11.95
C ASN A 78 -7.71 11.28 12.47
N LYS A 79 -7.22 10.03 12.37
CA LYS A 79 -5.92 9.64 12.93
C LYS A 79 -4.84 9.62 11.85
N ALA A 80 -3.75 10.34 12.07
CA ALA A 80 -2.53 10.21 11.29
C ALA A 80 -1.83 8.89 11.65
N LYS A 81 -1.34 8.18 10.64
CA LYS A 81 -0.62 6.91 10.79
C LYS A 81 0.53 6.87 9.80
N GLN A 82 1.61 6.24 10.23
CA GLN A 82 2.77 5.94 9.41
C GLN A 82 2.83 4.45 9.12
N LEU A 83 3.05 4.10 7.86
CA LEU A 83 3.25 2.73 7.42
C LEU A 83 4.60 2.56 6.74
N VAL A 84 5.26 1.44 7.00
CA VAL A 84 6.44 1.02 6.25
C VAL A 84 6.01 -0.05 5.25
N VAL A 85 6.14 0.23 3.97
CA VAL A 85 5.59 -0.60 2.89
C VAL A 85 6.63 -0.82 1.79
N HIS A 86 6.69 -2.04 1.27
CA HIS A 86 7.55 -2.37 0.14
C HIS A 86 7.05 -1.67 -1.14
N PRO A 87 7.94 -1.15 -2.02
CA PRO A 87 7.55 -0.46 -3.27
C PRO A 87 6.57 -1.25 -4.14
N ALA A 88 6.69 -2.57 -4.16
CA ALA A 88 5.80 -3.44 -4.93
C ALA A 88 4.32 -3.41 -4.50
N HIS A 89 4.01 -2.83 -3.34
CA HIS A 89 2.64 -2.59 -2.86
C HIS A 89 2.21 -1.13 -2.98
N LEU A 90 3.06 -0.27 -3.51
CA LEU A 90 2.78 1.13 -3.76
C LEU A 90 2.54 1.33 -5.26
N LYS A 91 1.53 2.13 -5.57
CA LYS A 91 1.23 2.57 -6.92
C LYS A 91 1.27 4.08 -6.92
N GLU A 92 2.19 4.65 -7.69
CA GLU A 92 2.26 6.08 -7.90
C GLU A 92 0.95 6.59 -8.53
N LEU A 93 0.43 7.70 -7.99
CA LEU A 93 -0.70 8.42 -8.55
C LEU A 93 -0.18 9.73 -9.14
N LYS A 94 -0.33 9.89 -10.45
CA LYS A 94 -0.10 11.18 -11.12
C LYS A 94 -1.28 12.08 -10.81
N MET A 95 -1.04 13.22 -10.18
CA MET A 95 -2.06 14.27 -10.10
C MET A 95 -2.16 14.89 -11.49
N VAL A 96 -3.35 14.81 -12.09
CA VAL A 96 -3.66 15.58 -13.30
C VAL A 96 -3.95 17.00 -12.82
N THR A 97 -3.00 17.91 -12.98
CA THR A 97 -3.30 19.34 -12.92
C THR A 97 -4.17 19.65 -14.13
N GLY A 98 -5.48 19.71 -13.91
CA GLY A 98 -6.39 20.23 -14.92
C GLY A 98 -6.03 21.69 -15.17
N GLU A 99 -5.57 21.99 -16.37
CA GLU A 99 -5.56 23.36 -16.89
C GLU A 99 -7.01 23.84 -16.84
N ALA A 100 -7.28 24.83 -15.98
CA ALA A 100 -8.56 25.52 -15.99
C ALA A 100 -8.65 26.26 -17.34
N LYS A 101 -9.51 25.78 -18.22
CA LYS A 101 -9.85 26.44 -19.48
C LYS A 101 -10.93 27.48 -19.24
#